data_AF-A0A436G9I9-F1
#
_entry.id   AF-A0A436G9I9-F1
#
_cell.length_a   1.000
_cell.length_b   1.000
_cell.length_c   1.000
_cell.angle_alpha   90.00
_cell.angle_beta   90.00
_cell.angle_gamma   90.00
#
_symmetry.space_group_name_H-M   'P 1'
#
loop_
_entity.id
_entity.type
_entity.pdbx_description
1 polymer ?
#
loop_
_entity_poly.entity_id
_entity_poly.type
_entity_poly.pdbx_seq_one_letter_code
_entity_poly.pdbx_strand_id
1 'polypeptide(L)'
;MNIRFDKLGVVIAAISAYAAFAAPFATFRANRIVPGQARSILDALPATTGTLLLAIIVAAALIALFKTPLVLRLAASVMALAALALLIGVAGTFLTPAGNTFARVSPASGFWILIFAFTLLLADVLTRLNLSPLARVGVLVVAALAIGLLLISGSWDNLSILKEYFNRADSFWAEGSKHVTLALGSLLAAVVVGLPLGILCHRVESLRAGVLNALNIIQTIPSIALFGLLIAPLGWVATHVPGAAALGIRGIGTAPAFVALFLYSLLPVVANT
;
A
#
# COMPACT_ATOMS: atom_id res chain seq x y z
N MET A 1 13.92 42.22 3.48
CA MET A 1 12.89 41.16 3.52
C MET A 1 13.57 39.88 4.00
N ASN A 2 13.35 39.45 5.25
CA ASN A 2 14.05 38.27 5.79
C ASN A 2 13.43 36.99 5.23
N ILE A 3 14.17 36.29 4.36
CA ILE A 3 13.79 34.98 3.82
C ILE A 3 13.83 33.98 4.98
N ARG A 4 12.69 33.37 5.31
CA ARG A 4 12.58 32.36 6.37
C ARG A 4 12.33 30.99 5.76
N PHE A 5 13.28 30.08 5.96
CA PHE A 5 13.15 28.68 5.56
C PHE A 5 12.31 27.88 6.55
N ASP A 6 11.61 26.88 6.03
CA ASP A 6 10.90 25.88 6.83
C ASP A 6 11.71 24.58 6.91
N LYS A 7 11.90 24.03 8.11
CA LYS A 7 12.81 22.88 8.32
C LYS A 7 12.38 21.65 7.53
N LEU A 8 11.09 21.31 7.61
CA LEU A 8 10.53 20.20 6.83
C LEU A 8 10.51 20.55 5.33
N GLY A 9 10.14 21.79 5.02
CA GLY A 9 10.18 22.37 3.69
C GLY A 9 11.50 22.18 2.93
N VAL A 10 12.64 22.38 3.60
CA VAL A 10 13.97 22.16 3.02
C VAL A 10 14.17 20.70 2.60
N VAL A 11 13.77 19.75 3.44
CA VAL A 11 13.86 18.31 3.12
C VAL A 11 12.97 17.97 1.93
N ILE A 12 11.71 18.44 1.94
CA ILE A 12 10.75 18.22 0.85
C ILE A 12 11.28 18.81 -0.46
N ALA A 13 11.82 20.03 -0.43
CA ALA A 13 12.37 20.68 -1.62
C ALA A 13 13.60 19.91 -2.16
N ALA A 14 14.49 19.46 -1.28
CA ALA A 14 15.70 18.71 -1.67
C ALA A 14 15.34 17.36 -2.32
N ILE A 15 14.46 16.57 -1.71
CA ILE A 15 14.05 15.27 -2.27
C ILE A 15 13.24 15.47 -3.56
N SER A 16 12.42 16.52 -3.66
CA SER A 16 11.66 16.83 -4.87
C SER A 16 12.59 17.24 -6.01
N ALA A 17 13.64 18.02 -5.73
CA ALA A 17 14.64 18.39 -6.71
C ALA A 17 15.41 17.15 -7.23
N TYR A 18 15.88 16.28 -6.34
CA TYR A 18 16.50 15.02 -6.75
C TYR A 18 15.54 14.17 -7.60
N ALA A 19 14.31 14.01 -7.16
CA ALA A 19 13.34 13.16 -7.84
C ALA A 19 12.90 13.71 -9.21
N ALA A 20 12.85 15.03 -9.37
CA ALA A 20 12.46 15.68 -10.62
C ALA A 20 13.59 15.72 -11.67
N PHE A 21 14.84 15.91 -11.22
CA PHE A 21 15.96 16.20 -12.12
C PHE A 21 16.99 15.08 -12.25
N ALA A 22 17.09 14.17 -11.28
CA ALA A 22 18.08 13.10 -11.29
C ALA A 22 17.46 11.69 -11.36
N ALA A 23 16.30 11.48 -10.74
CA ALA A 23 15.64 10.18 -10.75
C ALA A 23 14.74 9.99 -11.99
N PRO A 24 14.56 8.74 -12.49
CA PRO A 24 13.61 8.47 -13.56
C PRO A 24 12.16 8.65 -13.09
N PHE A 25 11.35 9.29 -13.92
CA PHE A 25 9.91 9.45 -13.68
C PHE A 25 9.14 8.18 -14.04
N ALA A 26 9.47 7.57 -15.18
CA ALA A 26 8.86 6.32 -15.66
C ALA A 26 9.93 5.36 -16.17
N THR A 27 9.58 4.07 -16.22
CA THR A 27 10.38 3.03 -16.88
C THR A 27 9.59 2.48 -18.05
N PHE A 28 10.19 2.46 -19.24
CA PHE A 28 9.63 1.83 -20.44
C PHE A 28 10.31 0.50 -20.71
N ARG A 29 9.53 -0.54 -20.98
CA ARG A 29 10.00 -1.84 -21.47
C ARG A 29 9.23 -2.20 -22.73
N ALA A 30 9.93 -2.65 -23.78
CA ALA A 30 9.28 -3.07 -25.02
C ALA A 30 8.40 -4.31 -24.83
N ASN A 31 8.74 -5.18 -23.87
CA ASN A 31 7.95 -6.33 -23.44
C ASN A 31 8.38 -6.77 -22.03
N ARG A 32 7.88 -7.90 -21.53
CA ARG A 32 8.19 -8.40 -20.18
C ARG A 32 9.63 -8.91 -19.98
N ILE A 33 10.40 -9.10 -21.05
CA ILE A 33 11.72 -9.72 -21.04
C ILE A 33 12.82 -8.65 -21.20
N VAL A 34 12.56 -7.63 -22.02
CA VAL A 34 13.52 -6.57 -22.31
C VAL A 34 13.74 -5.70 -21.07
N PRO A 35 15.00 -5.37 -20.71
CA PRO A 35 15.31 -4.47 -19.60
C PRO A 35 14.62 -3.11 -19.73
N GLY A 36 14.30 -2.52 -18.58
CA GLY A 36 13.65 -1.21 -18.52
C GLY A 36 14.59 -0.06 -18.87
N GLN A 37 14.12 0.83 -19.73
CA GLN A 37 14.74 2.11 -20.02
C GLN A 37 14.17 3.18 -19.08
N ALA A 38 15.05 3.82 -18.33
CA ALA A 38 14.73 4.98 -17.50
C ALA A 38 14.34 6.18 -18.38
N ARG A 39 13.24 6.87 -18.03
CA ARG A 39 12.77 8.08 -18.71
C ARG A 39 12.59 9.20 -17.68
N SER A 40 13.22 10.35 -17.94
CA SER A 40 13.01 11.57 -17.14
C SER A 40 11.58 12.10 -17.31
N ILE A 41 11.18 13.12 -16.55
CA ILE A 41 9.88 13.77 -16.71
C ILE A 41 9.68 14.27 -18.15
N LEU A 42 10.72 14.87 -18.75
CA LEU A 42 10.65 15.47 -20.08
C LEU A 42 10.66 14.42 -21.20
N ASP A 43 11.28 13.25 -20.97
CA ASP A 43 11.30 12.16 -21.95
C ASP A 43 10.06 11.25 -21.85
N ALA A 44 9.43 11.23 -20.67
CA ALA A 44 8.28 10.36 -20.39
C ALA A 44 6.94 10.98 -20.81
N LEU A 45 6.92 12.28 -21.14
CA LEU A 45 5.69 13.03 -21.40
C LEU A 45 5.82 13.85 -22.69
N PRO A 46 4.68 14.18 -23.34
CA PRO A 46 4.65 15.24 -24.34
C PRO A 46 5.27 16.54 -23.80
N ALA A 47 5.99 17.27 -24.65
CA ALA A 47 6.78 18.45 -24.26
C ALA A 47 5.99 19.48 -23.43
N THR A 48 4.73 19.73 -23.80
CA THR A 48 3.83 20.65 -23.09
C THR A 48 3.50 20.16 -21.67
N THR A 49 3.09 18.91 -21.53
CA THR A 49 2.74 18.33 -20.23
C THR A 49 3.95 18.05 -19.35
N GLY A 50 5.09 17.69 -19.94
CA GLY A 50 6.34 17.46 -19.20
C GLY A 50 6.88 18.76 -18.61
N THR A 51 6.91 19.84 -19.39
CA THR A 51 7.32 21.17 -18.90
C THR A 51 6.33 21.72 -17.86
N LEU A 52 5.02 21.53 -18.07
CA LEU A 52 4.00 21.90 -17.09
C LEU A 52 4.17 21.15 -15.77
N LEU A 53 4.37 19.83 -15.79
CA LEU A 53 4.60 19.04 -14.58
C LEU A 53 5.82 19.53 -13.82
N LEU A 54 6.92 19.76 -14.54
CA LEU A 54 8.15 20.25 -13.94
C LEU A 54 7.96 21.62 -13.29
N ALA A 55 7.24 22.53 -13.96
CA ALA A 55 6.90 23.84 -13.40
C ALA A 55 6.05 23.72 -12.12
N ILE A 56 5.06 22.83 -12.10
CA ILE A 56 4.22 22.57 -10.91
C ILE A 56 5.09 22.04 -9.76
N ILE A 57 5.96 21.06 -10.02
CA ILE A 57 6.84 20.47 -9.00
C ILE A 57 7.81 21.52 -8.44
N VAL A 58 8.44 22.32 -9.31
CA VAL A 58 9.37 23.37 -8.88
C VAL A 58 8.63 24.43 -8.06
N ALA A 59 7.46 24.89 -8.50
CA ALA A 59 6.66 25.85 -7.74
C ALA A 59 6.25 25.29 -6.37
N ALA A 60 5.78 24.04 -6.32
CA ALA A 60 5.41 23.39 -5.06
C ALA A 60 6.61 23.19 -4.12
N ALA A 61 7.78 22.83 -4.66
CA ALA A 61 9.02 22.71 -3.90
C ALA A 61 9.48 24.06 -3.33
N LEU A 62 9.36 25.15 -4.09
CA LEU A 62 9.65 26.51 -3.60
C LEU A 62 8.66 26.96 -2.51
N ILE A 63 7.37 26.66 -2.69
CA ILE A 63 6.34 26.93 -1.67
C ILE A 63 6.63 26.14 -0.38
N ALA A 64 7.09 24.89 -0.50
CA ALA A 64 7.50 24.08 0.63
C ALA A 64 8.75 24.65 1.31
N LEU A 65 9.77 25.05 0.54
CA LEU A 65 11.07 25.54 1.03
C LEU A 65 10.94 26.72 2.00
N PHE A 66 10.03 27.66 1.69
CA PHE A 66 9.82 28.87 2.48
C PHE A 66 8.66 28.74 3.48
N LYS A 67 8.66 29.61 4.50
CA LYS A 67 7.53 29.78 5.41
C LYS A 67 6.36 30.50 4.71
N THR A 68 5.58 29.73 3.97
CA THR A 68 4.39 30.15 3.25
C THR A 68 3.10 29.89 4.06
N PRO A 69 2.00 30.61 3.79
CA PRO A 69 0.71 30.34 4.44
C PRO A 69 0.20 28.93 4.13
N LEU A 70 -0.52 28.33 5.09
CA LEU A 70 -0.99 26.95 5.00
C LEU A 70 -1.87 26.69 3.77
N VAL A 71 -2.69 27.66 3.35
CA VAL A 71 -3.55 27.53 2.15
C VAL A 71 -2.72 27.34 0.89
N LEU A 72 -1.59 28.05 0.74
CA LEU A 72 -0.70 27.88 -0.41
C LEU A 72 0.00 26.53 -0.38
N ARG A 73 0.43 26.05 0.79
CA ARG A 73 1.01 24.71 0.94
C ARG A 73 0.00 23.60 0.65
N LEU A 74 -1.25 23.78 1.08
CA LEU A 74 -2.35 22.87 0.76
C LEU A 74 -2.58 22.82 -0.75
N ALA A 75 -2.75 23.98 -1.38
CA ALA A 75 -2.97 24.07 -2.82
C ALA A 75 -1.79 23.46 -3.60
N ALA A 76 -0.55 23.79 -3.23
CA ALA A 76 0.65 23.27 -3.87
C ALA A 76 0.75 21.74 -3.76
N SER A 77 0.53 21.17 -2.58
CA SER A 77 0.57 19.71 -2.39
C SER A 77 -0.54 19.00 -3.15
N VAL A 78 -1.78 19.49 -3.10
CA VAL A 78 -2.91 18.90 -3.83
C VAL A 78 -2.72 19.01 -5.34
N MET A 79 -2.30 20.17 -5.85
CA MET A 79 -2.04 20.35 -7.28
C MET A 79 -0.89 19.47 -7.78
N ALA A 80 0.21 19.37 -7.02
CA ALA A 80 1.34 18.51 -7.38
C ALA A 80 0.92 17.03 -7.39
N LEU A 81 0.21 16.56 -6.35
CA LEU A 81 -0.27 15.18 -6.28
C LEU A 81 -1.26 14.85 -7.40
N ALA A 82 -2.20 15.75 -7.70
CA ALA A 82 -3.14 15.57 -8.80
C ALA A 82 -2.43 15.55 -10.16
N ALA A 83 -1.49 16.47 -10.40
CA ALA A 83 -0.71 16.52 -11.63
C ALA A 83 0.14 15.25 -11.81
N LEU A 84 0.79 14.76 -10.74
CA LEU A 84 1.54 13.50 -10.77
C LEU A 84 0.62 12.31 -11.11
N ALA A 85 -0.52 12.22 -10.43
CA ALA A 85 -1.49 11.13 -10.62
C ALA A 85 -2.07 11.11 -12.03
N LEU A 86 -2.38 12.27 -12.62
CA LEU A 86 -2.89 12.35 -13.99
C LEU A 86 -1.80 12.08 -15.03
N LEU A 87 -0.65 12.76 -14.90
CA LEU A 87 0.38 12.73 -15.94
C LEU A 87 1.17 11.43 -15.96
N ILE A 88 1.24 10.67 -14.87
CA ILE A 88 1.81 9.32 -14.97
C ILE A 88 0.98 8.42 -15.91
N GLY A 89 -0.35 8.62 -15.97
CA GLY A 89 -1.22 7.96 -16.94
C GLY A 89 -0.94 8.39 -18.38
N VAL A 90 -0.71 9.70 -18.59
CA VAL A 90 -0.29 10.25 -19.89
C VAL A 90 1.05 9.64 -20.34
N ALA A 91 2.01 9.46 -19.42
CA ALA A 91 3.28 8.80 -19.73
C ALA A 91 3.07 7.36 -20.19
N GLY A 92 2.14 6.63 -19.58
CA GLY A 92 1.74 5.29 -20.01
C GLY A 92 1.29 5.25 -21.47
N THR A 93 0.51 6.24 -21.89
CA THR A 93 -0.02 6.35 -23.25
C THR A 93 1.04 6.86 -24.23
N PHE A 94 1.80 7.89 -23.87
CA PHE A 94 2.81 8.53 -24.71
C PHE A 94 3.99 7.61 -25.03
N LEU A 95 4.46 6.84 -24.04
CA LEU A 95 5.59 5.92 -24.23
C LEU A 95 5.18 4.61 -24.90
N THR A 96 3.89 4.29 -25.00
CA THR A 96 3.41 3.07 -25.64
C THR A 96 3.15 3.33 -27.13
N PRO A 97 3.84 2.63 -28.06
CA PRO A 97 3.57 2.78 -29.49
C PRO A 97 2.11 2.41 -29.81
N ALA A 98 1.52 3.12 -30.79
CA ALA A 98 0.13 2.87 -31.20
C ALA A 98 -0.08 1.41 -31.60
N GLY A 99 -1.14 0.78 -31.08
CA GLY A 99 -1.45 -0.63 -31.32
C GLY A 99 -0.58 -1.65 -30.57
N ASN A 100 0.41 -1.21 -29.78
CA ASN A 100 1.30 -2.13 -29.07
C ASN A 100 0.72 -2.58 -27.71
N THR A 101 0.40 -3.87 -27.61
CA THR A 101 -0.14 -4.50 -26.39
C THR A 101 0.93 -5.10 -25.48
N PHE A 102 2.17 -5.23 -25.95
CA PHE A 102 3.28 -5.87 -25.22
C PHE A 102 4.09 -4.88 -24.37
N ALA A 103 4.18 -3.62 -24.79
CA ALA A 103 4.93 -2.59 -24.09
C ALA A 103 4.41 -2.40 -22.65
N ARG A 104 5.35 -2.12 -21.74
CA ARG A 104 5.10 -1.95 -20.31
C ARG A 104 5.73 -0.65 -19.85
N VAL A 105 4.89 0.26 -19.39
CA VAL A 105 5.28 1.53 -18.75
C VAL A 105 4.91 1.46 -17.28
N SER A 106 5.85 1.74 -16.38
CA SER A 106 5.60 1.75 -14.94
C SER A 106 6.14 3.04 -14.31
N PRO A 107 5.50 3.55 -13.24
CA PRO A 107 6.09 4.61 -12.45
C PRO A 107 7.45 4.17 -11.88
N ALA A 108 8.44 5.06 -11.95
CA ALA A 108 9.79 4.81 -11.47
C ALA A 108 10.09 5.57 -10.17
N SER A 109 11.32 5.51 -9.69
CA SER A 109 11.69 6.04 -8.36
C SER A 109 11.40 7.53 -8.20
N GLY A 110 11.60 8.35 -9.24
CA GLY A 110 11.29 9.78 -9.21
C GLY A 110 9.81 10.04 -8.94
N PHE A 111 8.90 9.32 -9.61
CA PHE A 111 7.47 9.43 -9.34
C PHE A 111 7.13 9.10 -7.88
N TRP A 112 7.63 7.97 -7.36
CA TRP A 112 7.33 7.56 -5.98
C TRP A 112 7.88 8.51 -4.93
N ILE A 113 9.10 9.03 -5.14
CA ILE A 113 9.69 10.03 -4.24
C ILE A 113 8.91 11.34 -4.28
N LEU A 114 8.45 11.80 -5.45
CA LEU A 114 7.62 13.00 -5.57
C LEU A 114 6.25 12.82 -4.89
N ILE A 115 5.58 11.69 -5.11
CA ILE A 115 4.33 11.36 -4.39
C ILE A 115 4.56 11.37 -2.88
N PHE A 116 5.64 10.75 -2.41
CA PHE A 116 6.00 10.75 -1.00
C PHE A 116 6.24 12.17 -0.47
N ALA A 117 7.04 12.98 -1.16
CA ALA A 117 7.39 14.34 -0.78
C ALA A 117 6.16 15.24 -0.63
N PHE A 118 5.25 15.22 -1.62
CA PHE A 118 4.06 16.06 -1.58
C PHE A 118 2.95 15.51 -0.69
N THR A 119 2.93 14.19 -0.43
CA THR A 119 2.07 13.61 0.61
C THR A 119 2.56 14.02 2.01
N LEU A 120 3.87 14.08 2.24
CA LEU A 120 4.42 14.63 3.48
C LEU A 120 4.07 16.11 3.66
N LEU A 121 4.16 16.92 2.59
CA LEU A 121 3.74 18.31 2.63
C LEU A 121 2.25 18.43 2.99
N LEU A 122 1.40 17.62 2.36
CA LEU A 122 -0.03 17.58 2.64
C LEU A 122 -0.29 17.18 4.11
N ALA A 123 0.38 16.15 4.61
CA ALA A 123 0.24 15.69 6.00
C ALA A 123 0.68 16.76 7.02
N ASP A 124 1.79 17.46 6.77
CA ASP A 124 2.23 18.61 7.59
C ASP A 124 1.16 19.72 7.63
N VAL A 125 0.52 20.00 6.50
CA VAL A 125 -0.54 21.00 6.45
C VAL A 125 -1.78 20.52 7.21
N LEU A 126 -2.25 19.30 6.96
CA LEU A 126 -3.46 18.75 7.60
C LEU A 126 -3.31 18.64 9.12
N THR A 127 -2.12 18.33 9.63
CA THR A 127 -1.85 18.31 11.08
C THR A 127 -1.87 19.70 11.70
N ARG A 128 -1.42 20.73 10.98
CA ARG A 128 -1.44 22.15 11.43
C ARG A 128 -2.81 22.81 11.31
N LEU A 129 -3.69 22.31 10.45
CA LEU A 129 -5.06 22.79 10.30
C LEU A 129 -5.98 22.40 11.48
N ASN A 130 -5.52 21.52 12.39
CA ASN A 130 -6.30 21.05 13.54
C ASN A 130 -7.72 20.56 13.17
N LEU A 131 -7.82 19.81 12.06
CA LEU A 131 -9.10 19.33 11.55
C LEU A 131 -9.85 18.48 12.59
N SER A 132 -11.16 18.72 12.69
CA SER A 132 -12.07 17.86 13.47
C SER A 132 -12.07 16.42 12.93
N PRO A 133 -12.45 15.41 13.74
CA PRO A 133 -12.49 14.01 13.28
C PRO A 133 -13.31 13.82 12.00
N LEU A 134 -14.46 14.48 11.88
CA LEU A 134 -15.31 14.41 10.68
C LEU A 134 -14.63 15.05 9.46
N ALA A 135 -13.92 16.16 9.63
CA ALA A 135 -13.19 16.79 8.54
C ALA A 135 -12.03 15.89 8.04
N ARG A 136 -11.35 15.16 8.94
CA ARG A 136 -10.33 14.17 8.55
C ARG A 136 -10.93 13.03 7.73
N VAL A 137 -12.09 12.52 8.15
CA VAL A 137 -12.84 11.52 7.36
C VAL A 137 -13.23 12.10 6.00
N GLY A 138 -13.71 13.35 5.95
CA GLY A 138 -14.02 14.04 4.69
C GLY A 138 -12.83 14.12 3.74
N VAL A 139 -11.62 14.43 4.25
CA VAL A 139 -10.39 14.43 3.44
C VAL A 139 -10.09 13.04 2.89
N LEU A 140 -10.24 11.98 3.69
CA LEU A 140 -10.06 10.60 3.23
C LEU A 140 -11.08 10.19 2.17
N VAL A 141 -12.35 10.59 2.33
CA VAL A 141 -13.39 10.35 1.32
C VAL A 141 -13.06 11.06 0.01
N VAL A 142 -12.65 12.33 0.06
CA VAL A 142 -12.23 13.07 -1.14
C VAL A 142 -11.04 12.41 -1.83
N ALA A 143 -10.04 11.97 -1.07
CA ALA A 143 -8.89 11.23 -1.62
C ALA A 143 -9.32 9.91 -2.28
N ALA A 144 -10.20 9.14 -1.62
CA ALA A 144 -10.73 7.89 -2.16
C ALA A 144 -11.55 8.11 -3.44
N LEU A 145 -12.39 9.15 -3.47
CA LEU A 145 -13.15 9.53 -4.66
C LEU A 145 -12.23 9.97 -5.80
N ALA A 146 -11.20 10.76 -5.53
CA ALA A 146 -10.25 11.17 -6.55
C ALA A 146 -9.53 9.97 -7.19
N ILE A 147 -9.06 9.01 -6.37
CA ILE A 147 -8.45 7.77 -6.87
C ILE A 147 -9.47 6.93 -7.64
N GLY A 148 -10.69 6.79 -7.12
CA GLY A 148 -11.78 6.07 -7.79
C GLY A 148 -12.12 6.65 -9.15
N LEU A 149 -12.24 7.98 -9.25
CA LEU A 149 -12.48 8.68 -10.52
C LEU A 149 -11.33 8.47 -11.51
N LEU A 150 -10.07 8.48 -11.06
CA LEU A 150 -8.92 8.19 -11.92
C LEU A 150 -8.98 6.77 -12.48
N LEU A 151 -9.32 5.77 -11.64
CA LEU A 151 -9.48 4.38 -12.08
C LEU A 151 -10.64 4.23 -13.07
N ILE A 152 -11.80 4.82 -12.78
CA ILE A 152 -12.98 4.74 -13.65
C ILE A 152 -12.78 5.48 -14.97
N SER A 153 -11.97 6.56 -14.98
CA SER A 153 -11.69 7.34 -16.18
C SER A 153 -10.87 6.58 -17.23
N GLY A 154 -10.23 5.46 -16.87
CA GLY A 154 -9.30 4.73 -17.72
C GLY A 154 -7.94 5.42 -17.91
N SER A 155 -7.69 6.54 -17.22
CA SER A 155 -6.42 7.29 -17.35
C SER A 155 -5.18 6.44 -17.02
N TRP A 156 -5.32 5.38 -16.23
CA TRP A 156 -4.23 4.48 -15.82
C TRP A 156 -4.20 3.15 -16.60
N ASP A 157 -5.11 2.92 -17.54
CA ASP A 157 -5.24 1.63 -18.24
C ASP A 157 -3.97 1.26 -19.02
N ASN A 158 -3.23 2.27 -19.49
CA ASN A 158 -1.98 2.05 -20.21
C ASN A 158 -0.77 1.75 -19.29
N LEU A 159 -0.91 1.92 -17.98
CA LEU A 159 0.14 1.57 -17.02
C LEU A 159 0.22 0.05 -16.86
N SER A 160 1.45 -0.44 -16.66
CA SER A 160 1.75 -1.86 -16.52
C SER A 160 0.92 -2.52 -15.43
N ILE A 161 0.70 -1.82 -14.31
CA ILE A 161 -0.06 -2.36 -13.17
C ILE A 161 -1.49 -2.70 -13.61
N LEU A 162 -2.19 -1.79 -14.31
CA LEU A 162 -3.56 -2.06 -14.75
C LEU A 162 -3.62 -3.02 -15.94
N LYS A 163 -2.68 -2.94 -16.89
CA LYS A 163 -2.57 -3.95 -17.95
C LYS A 163 -2.41 -5.37 -17.37
N GLU A 164 -1.56 -5.56 -16.37
CA GLU A 164 -1.36 -6.86 -15.73
C GLU A 164 -2.57 -7.27 -14.89
N TYR A 165 -3.23 -6.33 -14.21
CA TYR A 165 -4.49 -6.58 -13.52
C TYR A 165 -5.57 -7.10 -14.48
N PHE A 166 -5.84 -6.41 -15.60
CA PHE A 166 -6.86 -6.85 -16.56
C PHE A 166 -6.54 -8.23 -17.15
N ASN A 167 -5.27 -8.55 -17.40
CA ASN A 167 -4.85 -9.87 -17.88
C ASN A 167 -4.97 -10.99 -16.84
N ARG A 168 -5.06 -10.66 -15.55
CA ARG A 168 -5.11 -11.62 -14.43
C ARG A 168 -6.30 -11.39 -13.50
N ALA A 169 -7.33 -10.67 -13.95
CA ALA A 169 -8.41 -10.20 -13.09
C ALA A 169 -9.13 -11.36 -12.40
N ASP A 170 -9.45 -12.42 -13.14
CA ASP A 170 -10.11 -13.60 -12.59
C ASP A 170 -9.29 -14.26 -11.47
N SER A 171 -7.98 -14.44 -11.69
CA SER A 171 -7.08 -14.99 -10.69
C SER A 171 -6.89 -14.05 -9.50
N PHE A 172 -6.85 -12.73 -9.74
CA PHE A 172 -6.74 -11.72 -8.70
C PHE A 172 -7.96 -11.77 -7.77
N TRP A 173 -9.17 -11.82 -8.31
CA TRP A 173 -10.40 -11.89 -7.52
C TRP A 173 -10.59 -13.25 -6.88
N ALA A 174 -10.20 -14.34 -7.54
CA ALA A 174 -10.21 -15.68 -6.93
C ALA A 174 -9.29 -15.74 -5.70
N GLU A 175 -8.03 -15.33 -5.82
CA GLU A 175 -7.10 -15.33 -4.68
C GLU A 175 -7.44 -14.25 -3.64
N GLY A 176 -7.99 -13.11 -4.07
CA GLY A 176 -8.50 -12.06 -3.18
C GLY A 176 -9.66 -12.55 -2.32
N SER A 177 -10.64 -13.22 -2.92
CA SER A 177 -11.77 -13.82 -2.19
C SER A 177 -11.31 -14.89 -1.20
N LYS A 178 -10.34 -15.73 -1.60
CA LYS A 178 -9.72 -16.73 -0.73
C LYS A 178 -8.96 -16.09 0.42
N HIS A 179 -8.21 -15.01 0.17
CA HIS A 179 -7.51 -14.26 1.21
C HIS A 179 -8.51 -13.68 2.24
N VAL A 180 -9.57 -13.01 1.78
CA VAL A 180 -10.62 -12.45 2.66
C VAL A 180 -11.31 -13.55 3.46
N THR A 181 -11.65 -14.67 2.81
CA THR A 181 -12.30 -15.82 3.47
C THR A 181 -11.42 -16.40 4.57
N LEU A 182 -10.13 -16.60 4.29
CA LEU A 182 -9.17 -17.10 5.28
C LEU A 182 -8.95 -16.10 6.42
N ALA A 183 -8.76 -14.82 6.10
CA ALA A 183 -8.52 -13.78 7.11
C ALA A 183 -9.73 -13.60 8.04
N LEU A 184 -10.92 -13.42 7.48
CA LEU A 184 -12.13 -13.25 8.28
C LEU A 184 -12.54 -14.56 8.98
N GLY A 185 -12.44 -15.71 8.31
CA GLY A 185 -12.78 -17.00 8.90
C GLY A 185 -11.88 -17.36 10.09
N SER A 186 -10.57 -17.13 9.98
CA SER A 186 -9.63 -17.39 11.07
C SER A 186 -9.78 -16.39 12.22
N LEU A 187 -10.06 -15.12 11.92
CA LEU A 187 -10.39 -14.12 12.93
C LEU A 187 -11.70 -14.47 13.67
N LEU A 188 -12.75 -14.87 12.96
CA LEU A 188 -14.00 -15.30 13.57
C LEU A 188 -13.79 -16.51 14.49
N ALA A 189 -13.01 -17.51 14.05
CA ALA A 189 -12.63 -18.63 14.90
C ALA A 189 -11.84 -18.16 16.13
N ALA A 190 -10.90 -17.22 15.97
CA ALA A 190 -10.14 -16.65 17.07
C ALA A 190 -11.01 -15.86 18.05
N VAL A 191 -12.07 -15.18 17.58
CA VAL A 191 -13.06 -14.51 18.43
C VAL A 191 -13.89 -15.54 19.21
N VAL A 192 -14.39 -16.58 18.54
CA VAL A 192 -15.19 -17.65 19.16
C VAL A 192 -14.42 -18.35 20.29
N VAL A 193 -13.12 -18.61 20.09
CA VAL A 193 -12.27 -19.27 21.09
C VAL A 193 -11.70 -18.26 22.10
N GLY A 194 -11.25 -17.11 21.61
CA GLY A 194 -10.52 -16.11 22.37
C GLY A 194 -11.40 -15.33 23.35
N LEU A 195 -12.67 -15.08 23.04
CA LEU A 195 -13.59 -14.40 23.96
C LEU A 195 -13.82 -15.22 25.25
N PRO A 196 -14.25 -16.50 25.19
CA PRO A 196 -14.35 -17.34 26.38
C PRO A 196 -13.03 -17.45 27.14
N LEU A 197 -11.91 -17.59 26.41
CA LEU A 197 -10.59 -17.72 27.01
C LEU A 197 -10.16 -16.43 27.74
N GLY A 198 -10.41 -15.26 27.16
CA GLY A 198 -10.15 -13.95 27.78
C GLY A 198 -10.99 -13.75 29.05
N ILE A 199 -12.29 -14.04 28.98
CA ILE A 199 -13.18 -13.98 30.15
C ILE A 199 -12.71 -14.92 31.27
N LEU A 200 -12.24 -16.13 30.92
CA LEU A 200 -11.71 -17.07 31.90
C LEU A 200 -10.39 -16.58 32.51
N CYS A 201 -9.48 -16.04 31.70
CA CYS A 201 -8.25 -15.41 32.15
C CYS A 201 -8.51 -14.23 33.09
N HIS A 202 -9.56 -13.44 32.86
CA HIS A 202 -9.97 -12.39 33.79
C HIS A 202 -10.39 -12.94 35.17
N ARG A 203 -10.94 -14.15 35.23
CA ARG A 203 -11.39 -14.78 36.48
C ARG A 203 -10.30 -15.57 37.19
N VAL A 204 -9.27 -16.03 36.48
CA VAL A 204 -8.21 -16.90 37.02
C VAL A 204 -6.83 -16.36 36.63
N GLU A 205 -6.20 -15.65 37.57
CA GLU A 205 -4.92 -14.95 37.33
C GLU A 205 -3.76 -15.88 36.93
N SER A 206 -3.71 -17.10 37.49
CA SER A 206 -2.68 -18.09 37.12
C SER A 206 -2.83 -18.58 35.69
N LEU A 207 -4.06 -18.71 35.19
CA LEU A 207 -4.33 -19.10 33.81
C LEU A 207 -3.96 -17.95 32.85
N ARG A 208 -4.24 -16.71 33.24
CA ARG A 208 -3.89 -15.51 32.45
C ARG A 208 -2.41 -15.47 32.12
N ALA A 209 -1.55 -15.61 33.13
CA ALA A 209 -0.10 -15.56 32.93
C ALA A 209 0.36 -16.67 31.96
N GLY A 210 -0.11 -17.90 32.15
CA GLY A 210 0.26 -19.04 31.29
C GLY A 210 -0.20 -18.86 29.84
N VAL A 211 -1.47 -18.50 29.64
CA VAL A 211 -2.07 -18.32 28.31
C VAL A 211 -1.39 -17.17 27.57
N LEU A 212 -1.26 -16.00 28.19
CA LEU A 212 -0.66 -14.84 27.53
C LEU A 212 0.82 -15.07 27.20
N ASN A 213 1.58 -15.75 28.07
CA ASN A 213 2.98 -16.09 27.76
C ASN A 213 3.09 -17.06 26.58
N ALA A 214 2.25 -18.10 26.53
CA ALA A 214 2.22 -19.04 25.41
C ALA A 214 1.85 -18.37 24.08
N LEU A 215 0.81 -17.53 24.10
CA LEU A 215 0.39 -16.78 22.91
C LEU A 215 1.45 -15.78 22.46
N ASN A 216 2.15 -15.12 23.40
CA ASN A 216 3.29 -14.26 23.08
C ASN A 216 4.43 -15.05 22.42
N ILE A 217 4.78 -16.24 22.93
CA ILE A 217 5.81 -17.08 22.32
C ILE A 217 5.46 -17.36 20.86
N ILE A 218 4.22 -17.77 20.58
CA ILE A 218 3.76 -18.07 19.21
C ILE A 218 3.93 -16.85 18.29
N GLN A 219 3.59 -15.65 18.76
CA GLN A 219 3.70 -14.41 17.98
C GLN A 219 5.15 -14.02 17.66
N THR A 220 6.12 -14.47 18.46
CA THR A 220 7.54 -14.19 18.19
C THR A 220 8.14 -15.12 17.14
N ILE A 221 7.47 -16.21 16.79
CA ILE A 221 7.90 -17.11 15.72
C ILE A 221 7.74 -16.35 14.39
N PRO A 222 8.75 -16.30 13.50
CA PRO A 222 8.57 -15.73 12.17
C PRO A 222 7.52 -16.54 11.39
N SER A 223 6.64 -15.86 10.65
CA SER A 223 5.52 -16.53 9.96
C SER A 223 6.00 -17.67 9.05
N ILE A 224 7.07 -17.48 8.28
CA ILE A 224 7.64 -18.50 7.40
C ILE A 224 8.10 -19.75 8.17
N ALA A 225 8.63 -19.58 9.39
CA ALA A 225 9.05 -20.68 10.25
C ALA A 225 7.84 -21.40 10.86
N LEU A 226 6.81 -20.65 11.28
CA LEU A 226 5.56 -21.25 11.76
C LEU A 226 4.90 -22.10 10.68
N PHE A 227 4.87 -21.63 9.42
CA PHE A 227 4.39 -22.43 8.29
C PHE A 227 5.16 -23.75 8.18
N GLY A 228 6.50 -23.71 8.24
CA GLY A 228 7.35 -24.90 8.22
C GLY A 228 7.07 -25.86 9.39
N LEU A 229 6.90 -25.32 10.60
CA LEU A 229 6.56 -26.09 11.80
C LEU A 229 5.18 -26.77 11.70
N LEU A 230 4.23 -26.18 10.97
CA LEU A 230 2.88 -26.72 10.78
C LEU A 230 2.80 -27.82 9.71
N ILE A 231 3.79 -27.95 8.81
CA ILE A 231 3.76 -28.94 7.73
C ILE A 231 3.65 -30.37 8.27
N ALA A 232 4.57 -30.76 9.15
CA ALA A 232 4.62 -32.12 9.67
C ALA A 232 3.43 -32.45 10.58
N PRO A 233 3.03 -31.60 11.56
CA PRO A 233 1.85 -31.85 12.40
C PRO A 233 0.55 -31.95 11.60
N LEU A 234 0.28 -31.00 10.69
CA LEU A 234 -0.96 -31.04 9.90
C LEU A 234 -0.94 -32.17 8.86
N GLY A 235 0.24 -32.52 8.33
CA GLY A 235 0.42 -33.70 7.48
C GLY A 235 0.13 -35.00 8.23
N TRP A 236 0.59 -35.11 9.47
CA TRP A 236 0.29 -36.25 10.35
C TRP A 236 -1.20 -36.35 10.66
N VAL A 237 -1.85 -35.23 11.00
CA VAL A 237 -3.31 -35.17 11.22
C VAL A 237 -4.07 -35.62 9.97
N ALA A 238 -3.66 -35.16 8.79
CA ALA A 238 -4.30 -35.53 7.53
C ALA A 238 -4.28 -37.04 7.25
N THR A 239 -3.23 -37.75 7.69
CA THR A 239 -3.06 -39.19 7.44
C THR A 239 -3.64 -40.08 8.52
N HIS A 240 -3.75 -39.60 9.77
CA HIS A 240 -4.15 -40.42 10.92
C HIS A 240 -5.55 -40.12 11.46
N VAL A 241 -6.11 -38.95 11.19
CA VAL A 241 -7.46 -38.58 11.67
C VAL A 241 -8.49 -38.83 10.56
N PRO A 242 -9.45 -39.77 10.76
CA PRO A 242 -10.48 -40.05 9.76
C PRO A 242 -11.26 -38.78 9.38
N GLY A 243 -11.37 -38.52 8.07
CA GLY A 243 -12.08 -37.35 7.54
C GLY A 243 -11.28 -36.03 7.53
N ALA A 244 -10.12 -35.93 8.19
CA ALA A 244 -9.34 -34.69 8.25
C ALA A 244 -8.86 -34.22 6.87
N ALA A 245 -8.33 -35.14 6.05
CA ALA A 245 -7.93 -34.81 4.68
C ALA A 245 -9.12 -34.40 3.79
N ALA A 246 -10.30 -34.99 4.01
CA ALA A 246 -11.53 -34.65 3.27
C ALA A 246 -12.04 -33.23 3.62
N LEU A 247 -11.79 -32.77 4.85
CA LEU A 247 -12.04 -31.40 5.30
C LEU A 247 -10.95 -30.40 4.85
N GLY A 248 -9.96 -30.85 4.08
CA GLY A 248 -8.90 -30.00 3.54
C GLY A 248 -7.71 -29.77 4.50
N ILE A 249 -7.62 -30.48 5.62
CA ILE A 249 -6.45 -30.43 6.50
C ILE A 249 -5.28 -31.13 5.82
N ARG A 250 -4.21 -30.37 5.55
CA ARG A 250 -2.97 -30.84 4.91
C ARG A 250 -1.79 -30.04 5.46
N GLY A 251 -0.59 -30.57 5.30
CA GLY A 251 0.65 -29.87 5.70
C GLY A 251 0.94 -28.58 4.91
N ILE A 252 0.35 -28.41 3.73
CA ILE A 252 0.55 -27.23 2.86
C ILE A 252 -0.80 -26.70 2.36
N GLY A 253 -0.84 -25.42 2.03
CA GLY A 253 -2.02 -24.76 1.47
C GLY A 253 -2.86 -24.00 2.50
N THR A 254 -4.18 -24.10 2.40
CA THR A 254 -5.13 -23.28 3.17
C THR A 254 -5.14 -23.58 4.67
N ALA A 255 -4.99 -24.85 5.05
CA ALA A 255 -5.02 -25.27 6.45
C ALA A 255 -3.92 -24.63 7.32
N PRO A 256 -2.61 -24.70 6.98
CA PRO A 256 -1.59 -24.04 7.79
C PRO A 256 -1.74 -22.51 7.77
N ALA A 257 -2.23 -21.91 6.68
CA ALA A 257 -2.50 -20.48 6.63
C ALA A 257 -3.61 -20.07 7.60
N PHE A 258 -4.70 -20.84 7.64
CA PHE A 258 -5.79 -20.61 8.57
C PHE A 258 -5.34 -20.73 10.03
N VAL A 259 -4.60 -21.79 10.36
CA VAL A 259 -4.09 -22.02 11.72
C VAL A 259 -3.13 -20.91 12.14
N ALA A 260 -2.20 -20.50 11.27
CA ALA A 260 -1.29 -19.40 11.57
C ALA A 260 -2.04 -18.09 11.84
N LEU A 261 -2.98 -17.71 10.96
CA LEU A 261 -3.77 -16.49 11.14
C LEU A 261 -4.64 -16.54 12.40
N PHE A 262 -5.23 -17.70 12.71
CA PHE A 262 -5.99 -17.93 13.94
C PHE A 262 -5.12 -17.71 15.19
N LEU A 263 -3.95 -18.36 15.24
CA LEU A 263 -3.02 -18.24 16.37
C LEU A 263 -2.54 -16.80 16.57
N TYR A 264 -2.25 -16.09 15.48
CA TYR A 264 -1.80 -14.70 15.54
C TYR A 264 -2.91 -13.75 15.96
N SER A 265 -4.15 -14.08 15.61
CA SER A 265 -5.33 -13.31 16.01
C SER A 265 -5.74 -13.59 17.46
N LEU A 266 -5.34 -14.72 18.04
CA LEU A 266 -5.79 -15.15 19.36
C LEU A 266 -5.24 -14.28 20.49
N LEU A 267 -3.95 -13.89 20.45
CA LEU A 267 -3.36 -13.01 21.46
C LEU A 267 -4.11 -11.67 21.62
N PRO A 268 -4.28 -10.86 20.55
CA PRO A 268 -4.96 -9.58 20.69
C PRO A 268 -6.43 -9.75 21.11
N VAL A 269 -7.13 -10.81 20.69
CA VAL A 269 -8.51 -11.06 21.15
C VAL A 269 -8.52 -11.33 22.65
N VAL A 270 -7.72 -12.29 23.12
CA VAL A 270 -7.68 -12.69 24.53
C VAL A 270 -7.18 -11.54 25.43
N ALA A 271 -6.20 -10.76 24.97
CA ALA A 271 -5.62 -9.69 25.77
C ALA A 271 -6.53 -8.46 25.94
N ASN A 272 -7.46 -8.23 25.00
CA ASN A 272 -8.38 -7.09 25.02
C ASN A 272 -9.81 -7.46 25.49
N THR A 273 -10.02 -8.70 25.95
CA THR A 273 -11.30 -9.18 26.49
C THR A 273 -11.19 -9.37 27.99
#